data_AF-A0A3E2TPD5-F1
#
_entry.id   AF-A0A3E2TPD5-F1
#
_cell.length_a   1.000
_cell.length_b   1.000
_cell.length_c   1.000
_cell.angle_alpha   90.00
_cell.angle_beta   90.00
_cell.angle_gamma   90.00
#
_symmetry.space_group_name_H-M   'P 1'
#
loop_
_entity.id
_entity.type
_entity.pdbx_description
1 polymer ?
#
loop_
_entity_poly.entity_id
_entity_poly.type
_entity_poly.pdbx_seq_one_letter_code
_entity_poly.pdbx_strand_id
1 'polypeptide(L)'
;MKTEWPRASAINGIYPEDVADLPTIETAIPRLREIFAGADEVIGYNVGFDLGFLSAVGVRPREDARITDTMNLFTWFMGRRYKLVDAADHIGYEWTGRAHGSLADALATLAVQRWLEQRLVAE
;
A
#
# COMPACT_ATOMS: atom_id res chain seq x y z
N MET A 1 -22.53 0.26 16.51
CA MET A 1 -21.38 -0.17 15.70
C MET A 1 -21.79 -0.08 14.24
N LYS A 2 -20.93 0.38 13.33
CA LYS A 2 -21.28 0.56 11.92
C LYS A 2 -21.11 -0.79 11.20
N THR A 3 -22.17 -1.28 10.56
CA THR A 3 -22.19 -2.60 9.90
C THR A 3 -22.09 -2.51 8.37
N GLU A 4 -22.00 -1.31 7.82
CA GLU A 4 -21.95 -1.05 6.38
C GLU A 4 -21.03 0.14 6.03
N TRP A 5 -20.44 0.09 4.83
CA TRP A 5 -19.51 1.11 4.31
C TRP A 5 -19.65 1.33 2.79
N PRO A 6 -20.84 1.72 2.29
CA PRO A 6 -21.16 1.72 0.86
C PRO A 6 -20.20 2.56 0.00
N ARG A 7 -19.69 3.69 0.52
CA ARG A 7 -18.70 4.51 -0.19
C ARG A 7 -17.34 3.82 -0.34
N ALA A 8 -16.91 3.04 0.65
CA ALA A 8 -15.65 2.30 0.57
C ALA A 8 -15.82 1.07 -0.32
N SER A 9 -16.93 0.35 -0.21
CA SER A 9 -17.26 -0.80 -1.07
C SER A 9 -17.31 -0.42 -2.54
N ALA A 10 -17.84 0.77 -2.87
CA ALA A 10 -17.84 1.27 -4.25
C ALA A 10 -16.43 1.50 -4.83
N ILE A 11 -15.41 1.64 -3.99
CA ILE A 11 -14.02 1.86 -4.39
C ILE A 11 -13.25 0.53 -4.43
N ASN A 12 -13.27 -0.22 -3.34
CA ASN A 12 -12.44 -1.43 -3.19
C ASN A 12 -13.14 -2.72 -3.62
N GLY A 13 -14.46 -2.70 -3.82
CA GLY A 13 -15.27 -3.86 -4.16
C GLY A 13 -15.41 -4.89 -3.02
N ILE A 14 -15.13 -4.49 -1.76
CA ILE A 14 -15.30 -5.32 -0.56
C ILE A 14 -16.56 -4.88 0.17
N TYR A 15 -17.53 -5.77 0.22
CA TYR A 15 -18.84 -5.59 0.83
C TYR A 15 -18.91 -6.30 2.19
N PRO A 16 -19.85 -5.91 3.08
CA PRO A 16 -20.00 -6.56 4.39
C PRO A 16 -20.13 -8.09 4.30
N GLU A 17 -20.85 -8.60 3.31
CA GLU A 17 -21.02 -10.03 3.05
C GLU A 17 -19.71 -10.76 2.71
N ASP A 18 -18.74 -10.08 2.08
CA ASP A 18 -17.45 -10.67 1.72
C ASP A 18 -16.59 -10.96 2.96
N VAL A 19 -16.89 -10.28 4.08
CA VAL A 19 -16.08 -10.34 5.31
C VAL A 19 -16.86 -10.85 6.53
N ALA A 20 -18.16 -11.11 6.38
CA ALA A 20 -19.07 -11.44 7.49
C ALA A 20 -18.62 -12.66 8.29
N ASP A 21 -18.13 -13.69 7.58
CA ASP A 21 -17.69 -14.96 8.17
C ASP A 21 -16.15 -15.12 8.16
N LEU A 22 -15.41 -14.06 7.86
CA LEU A 22 -13.96 -14.11 7.84
C LEU A 22 -13.34 -13.92 9.24
N PRO A 23 -12.14 -14.47 9.47
CA PRO A 23 -11.40 -14.23 10.70
C PRO A 23 -11.18 -12.74 10.94
N THR A 24 -11.16 -12.36 12.21
CA THR A 24 -10.84 -10.99 12.61
C THR A 24 -9.35 -10.69 12.42
N ILE A 25 -8.98 -9.41 12.41
CA ILE A 25 -7.60 -8.97 12.19
C ILE A 25 -6.62 -9.54 13.23
N GLU A 26 -7.09 -9.81 14.45
CA GLU A 26 -6.30 -10.37 15.54
C GLU A 26 -5.66 -11.71 15.16
N THR A 27 -6.34 -12.50 14.32
CA THR A 27 -5.81 -13.78 13.82
C THR A 27 -4.61 -13.60 12.88
N ALA A 28 -4.53 -12.46 12.19
CA ALA A 28 -3.45 -12.14 11.27
C ALA A 28 -2.27 -11.40 11.93
N ILE A 29 -2.47 -10.79 13.11
CA ILE A 29 -1.43 -10.00 13.81
C ILE A 29 -0.09 -10.75 13.96
N PRO A 30 -0.05 -12.04 14.37
CA PRO A 30 1.23 -12.75 14.50
C PRO A 30 2.01 -12.81 13.19
N ARG A 31 1.32 -13.13 12.08
CA ARG A 31 1.94 -13.21 10.76
C ARG A 31 2.37 -11.84 10.25
N LEU A 32 1.56 -10.80 10.48
CA LEU A 32 1.92 -9.44 10.12
C LEU A 32 3.19 -8.99 10.87
N ARG A 33 3.26 -9.23 12.19
CA ARG A 33 4.45 -8.91 12.98
C ARG A 33 5.70 -9.64 12.49
N GLU A 34 5.57 -10.91 12.11
CA GLU A 34 6.68 -11.68 11.53
C GLU A 34 7.19 -11.05 10.22
N ILE A 35 6.27 -10.68 9.32
CA ILE A 35 6.62 -10.02 8.05
C ILE A 35 7.35 -8.69 8.31
N PHE A 36 6.80 -7.84 9.18
CA PHE A 36 7.40 -6.53 9.51
C PHE A 36 8.70 -6.64 10.30
N ALA A 37 8.88 -7.69 11.11
CA ALA A 37 10.12 -7.99 11.80
C ALA A 37 11.21 -8.52 10.84
N GLY A 38 10.83 -9.14 9.72
CA GLY A 38 11.77 -9.61 8.70
C GLY A 38 12.15 -8.56 7.66
N ALA A 39 11.37 -7.48 7.53
CA ALA A 39 11.56 -6.49 6.47
C ALA A 39 12.64 -5.45 6.83
N ASP A 40 13.66 -5.33 5.98
CA ASP A 40 14.63 -4.22 6.04
C ASP A 40 14.06 -2.91 5.52
N GLU A 41 13.06 -2.99 4.65
CA GLU A 41 12.36 -1.84 4.07
C GLU A 41 10.87 -2.12 3.91
N VAL A 42 10.06 -1.10 4.18
CA VAL A 42 8.63 -1.06 3.89
C VAL A 42 8.39 0.00 2.83
N ILE A 43 7.89 -0.44 1.68
CA ILE A 43 7.56 0.42 0.54
C ILE A 43 6.04 0.51 0.45
N GLY A 44 5.51 1.73 0.34
CA GLY A 44 4.08 1.96 0.18
C GLY A 44 3.79 3.27 -0.55
N TYR A 45 2.56 3.41 -1.05
CA TYR A 45 2.10 4.63 -1.70
C TYR A 45 1.21 5.40 -0.73
N ASN A 46 1.67 6.54 -0.20
CA ASN A 46 1.06 7.19 0.97
C ASN A 46 1.20 6.33 2.23
N VAL A 47 2.34 5.66 2.39
CA VAL A 47 2.61 4.57 3.35
C VAL A 47 2.29 4.91 4.81
N GLY A 48 2.40 6.18 5.20
CA GLY A 48 2.05 6.63 6.56
C GLY A 48 0.59 6.37 6.91
N PHE A 49 -0.32 6.38 5.93
CA PHE A 49 -1.72 6.07 6.12
C PHE A 49 -1.93 4.59 6.49
N ASP A 50 -1.34 3.67 5.71
CA ASP A 50 -1.42 2.23 5.95
C ASP A 50 -0.76 1.83 7.28
N LEU A 51 0.42 2.40 7.58
CA LEU A 51 1.10 2.18 8.86
C LEU A 51 0.28 2.69 10.06
N GLY A 52 -0.55 3.71 9.87
CA GLY A 52 -1.50 4.17 10.89
C GLY A 52 -2.51 3.09 11.27
N PHE A 53 -3.09 2.38 10.30
CA PHE A 53 -4.01 1.27 10.55
C PHE A 53 -3.32 0.10 11.24
N LEU A 54 -2.12 -0.27 10.79
CA LEU A 54 -1.34 -1.36 11.39
C LEU A 54 -0.94 -1.05 12.84
N SER A 55 -0.53 0.19 13.10
CA SER A 55 -0.17 0.66 14.45
C SER A 55 -1.35 0.57 15.41
N ALA A 56 -2.57 0.86 14.95
CA ALA A 56 -3.79 0.76 15.75
C ALA A 56 -4.10 -0.68 16.23
N VAL A 57 -3.61 -1.69 15.51
CA VAL A 57 -3.71 -3.11 15.90
C VAL A 57 -2.39 -3.66 16.47
N GLY A 58 -1.45 -2.80 16.83
CA GLY A 58 -0.19 -3.19 17.47
C GLY A 58 0.79 -3.89 16.53
N VAL A 59 0.73 -3.63 15.24
CA VAL A 59 1.71 -4.05 14.22
C VAL A 59 2.51 -2.82 13.81
N ARG A 60 3.85 -2.92 13.88
CA ARG A 60 4.76 -1.85 13.47
C ARG A 60 5.99 -2.44 12.76
N PRO A 61 6.57 -1.73 11.78
CA PRO A 61 7.91 -2.04 11.28
C PRO A 61 8.95 -2.01 12.41
N ARG A 62 10.11 -2.62 12.19
CA ARG A 62 11.27 -2.42 13.08
C ARG A 62 11.66 -0.94 13.11
N GLU A 63 12.21 -0.48 14.22
CA GLU A 63 12.64 0.92 14.38
C GLU A 63 13.73 1.33 13.38
N ASP A 64 14.55 0.37 12.96
CA ASP A 64 15.64 0.55 11.99
C ASP A 64 15.25 0.23 10.55
N ALA A 65 14.02 -0.23 10.30
CA ALA A 65 13.55 -0.50 8.95
C ALA A 65 13.39 0.81 8.17
N ARG A 66 13.86 0.82 6.91
CA ARG A 66 13.64 1.96 6.01
C ARG A 66 12.16 2.05 5.65
N ILE A 67 11.58 3.24 5.74
CA ILE A 67 10.21 3.50 5.30
C ILE A 67 10.26 4.36 4.04
N THR A 68 9.79 3.81 2.93
CA THR A 68 9.81 4.46 1.62
C THR A 68 8.39 4.78 1.18
N ASP A 69 8.08 6.07 1.13
CA ASP A 69 6.83 6.56 0.57
C ASP A 69 7.01 6.90 -0.92
N THR A 70 6.64 5.94 -1.77
CA THR A 70 6.75 6.06 -3.22
C THR A 70 5.94 7.24 -3.76
N MET A 71 4.84 7.62 -3.12
CA MET A 71 4.07 8.79 -3.55
C MET A 71 4.85 10.09 -3.34
N ASN A 72 5.57 10.22 -2.22
CA ASN A 72 6.36 11.42 -1.94
C ASN A 72 7.55 11.51 -2.89
N LEU A 73 8.24 10.40 -3.14
CA LEU A 73 9.33 10.33 -4.11
C LEU A 73 8.85 10.67 -5.53
N PHE A 74 7.73 10.10 -5.96
CA PHE A 74 7.15 10.41 -7.26
C PHE A 74 6.68 11.86 -7.35
N THR A 75 6.12 12.40 -6.27
CA THR A 75 5.70 13.81 -6.19
C THR A 75 6.90 14.74 -6.34
N TRP A 76 8.01 14.43 -5.67
CA TRP A 76 9.25 15.18 -5.77
C TRP A 76 9.80 15.14 -7.20
N PHE A 77 9.87 13.95 -7.81
CA PHE A 77 10.38 13.77 -9.17
C PHE A 77 9.53 14.49 -10.23
N MET A 78 8.21 14.45 -10.09
CA MET A 78 7.28 15.04 -11.08
C MET A 78 6.88 16.49 -10.79
N GLY A 79 7.28 17.04 -9.64
CA GLY A 79 6.91 18.40 -9.20
C GLY A 79 5.43 18.58 -8.80
N ARG A 80 4.63 17.51 -8.74
CA ARG A 80 3.23 17.53 -8.26
C ARG A 80 2.77 16.16 -7.78
N ARG A 81 1.73 16.12 -6.95
CA ARG A 81 1.16 14.86 -6.46
C ARG A 81 0.34 14.14 -7.53
N TYR A 82 0.49 12.82 -7.60
CA TYR A 82 -0.27 11.92 -8.45
C TYR A 82 -1.05 10.90 -7.60
N LYS A 83 -2.13 10.34 -8.15
CA LYS A 83 -2.70 9.10 -7.62
C LYS A 83 -1.85 7.93 -8.13
N LEU A 84 -1.90 6.80 -7.43
CA LEU A 84 -1.17 5.59 -7.86
C LEU A 84 -1.54 5.18 -9.29
N VAL A 85 -2.81 5.22 -9.65
CA VAL A 85 -3.27 4.88 -11.03
C VAL A 85 -2.62 5.77 -12.10
N ASP A 86 -2.48 7.06 -11.82
CA ASP A 86 -1.87 8.01 -12.75
C ASP A 86 -0.35 7.84 -12.80
N ALA A 87 0.29 7.52 -11.67
CA ALA A 87 1.71 7.22 -11.62
C ALA A 87 2.06 5.89 -12.32
N ALA A 88 1.20 4.88 -12.17
CA ALA A 88 1.32 3.60 -12.85
C ALA A 88 1.15 3.76 -14.37
N ASP A 89 0.15 4.53 -14.81
CA ASP A 89 -0.06 4.87 -16.23
C ASP A 89 1.16 5.62 -16.80
N HIS A 90 1.70 6.58 -16.05
CA HIS A 90 2.88 7.35 -16.47
C HIS A 90 4.09 6.47 -16.80
N ILE A 91 4.30 5.39 -16.06
CA ILE A 91 5.43 4.48 -16.28
C ILE A 91 5.09 3.35 -17.27
N GLY A 92 3.88 3.34 -17.84
CA GLY A 92 3.39 2.28 -18.72
C GLY A 92 3.18 0.95 -18.00
N TYR A 93 2.82 0.97 -16.71
CA TYR A 93 2.58 -0.25 -15.94
C TYR A 93 1.29 -0.93 -16.37
N GLU A 94 1.40 -2.20 -16.77
CA GLU A 94 0.25 -3.06 -17.05
C GLU A 94 -0.26 -3.71 -15.76
N TRP A 95 -1.52 -3.44 -15.43
CA TRP A 95 -2.12 -3.92 -14.20
C TRP A 95 -2.37 -5.42 -14.23
N THR A 96 -1.86 -6.10 -13.20
CA THR A 96 -2.25 -7.48 -12.88
C THR A 96 -3.42 -7.46 -11.90
N GLY A 97 -4.64 -7.54 -12.43
CA GLY A 97 -5.87 -7.44 -11.65
C GLY A 97 -6.48 -6.02 -11.66
N ARG A 98 -7.44 -5.79 -10.76
CA ARG A 98 -8.19 -4.52 -10.69
C ARG A 98 -7.47 -3.53 -9.78
N ALA A 99 -7.28 -2.30 -10.25
CA ALA A 99 -6.93 -1.17 -9.38
C ALA A 99 -7.92 -1.06 -8.21
N HIS A 100 -7.44 -0.64 -7.04
CA HIS A 100 -8.16 -0.70 -5.76
C HIS A 100 -8.29 -2.11 -5.15
N GLY A 101 -7.65 -3.12 -5.75
CA GLY A 101 -7.34 -4.38 -5.09
C GLY A 101 -5.98 -4.29 -4.38
N SER A 102 -5.91 -4.69 -3.11
CA SER A 102 -4.71 -4.50 -2.28
C SER A 102 -3.43 -5.10 -2.88
N LEU A 103 -3.50 -6.31 -3.45
CA LEU A 103 -2.35 -6.95 -4.09
C LEU A 103 -1.94 -6.23 -5.39
N ALA A 104 -2.91 -5.85 -6.22
CA ALA A 104 -2.65 -5.14 -7.47
C ALA A 104 -2.00 -3.77 -7.21
N ASP A 105 -2.52 -3.04 -6.21
CA ASP A 105 -1.99 -1.75 -5.79
C ASP A 105 -0.59 -1.86 -5.17
N ALA A 106 -0.31 -2.92 -4.39
CA ALA A 106 1.03 -3.18 -3.86
C ALA A 106 2.05 -3.45 -4.97
N LEU A 107 1.68 -4.25 -5.98
CA LEU A 107 2.53 -4.54 -7.14
C LEU A 107 2.77 -3.28 -8.00
N ALA A 108 1.73 -2.48 -8.25
CA ALA A 108 1.86 -1.22 -8.97
C ALA A 108 2.77 -0.23 -8.22
N THR A 109 2.65 -0.14 -6.90
CA THR A 109 3.51 0.69 -6.04
C THR A 109 4.97 0.27 -6.18
N LEU A 110 5.26 -1.03 -6.12
CA LEU A 110 6.62 -1.55 -6.30
C LEU A 110 7.16 -1.25 -7.70
N ALA A 111 6.32 -1.33 -8.73
CA ALA A 111 6.73 -1.00 -10.10
C ALA A 111 7.10 0.49 -10.23
N VAL A 112 6.30 1.40 -9.66
CA VAL A 112 6.60 2.84 -9.62
C VAL A 112 7.90 3.11 -8.86
N GLN A 113 8.09 2.47 -7.70
CA GLN A 113 9.31 2.61 -6.91
C GLN A 113 10.56 2.20 -7.69
N ARG A 114 10.52 1.03 -8.36
CA ARG A 114 11.64 0.55 -9.19
C ARG A 114 11.93 1.47 -10.36
N TRP A 115 10.89 2.02 -10.98
CA TRP A 115 11.06 3.00 -12.05
C TRP A 115 11.76 4.27 -11.55
N LEU A 116 11.39 4.78 -10.38
CA LEU A 116 12.06 5.93 -9.74
C LEU A 116 13.54 5.63 -9.45
N GLU A 117 13.83 4.48 -8.85
CA GLU A 117 15.21 4.07 -8.52
C GLU A 117 16.12 4.05 -9.76
N GLN A 118 15.61 3.58 -10.91
CA GLN A 118 16.36 3.58 -12.16
C GLN A 118 16.67 4.99 -12.69
N ARG A 119 15.84 5.99 -12.35
CA ARG A 119 16.03 7.38 -12.80
C ARG A 119 16.87 8.21 -11.84
N LEU A 120 16.73 7.98 -10.54
CA LEU A 120 17.49 8.69 -9.51
C LEU A 120 18.96 8.27 -9.45
N VAL A 121 19.31 7.07 -9.93
CA VAL A 121 20.70 6.58 -10.03
C VAL A 121 21.38 7.06 -11.33
N ALA A 122 20.60 7.56 -12.30
CA ALA A 122 21.11 8.00 -13.59
C ALA A 122 21.52 9.50 -13.62
N GLU A 123 21.34 10.21 -12.51
CA GLU A 123 21.80 11.60 -12.27
C GLU A 123 22.97 11.63 -11.28
#